data_AF-A0A6F8V2A5-F1
#
_entry.id   AF-A0A6F8V2A5-F1
#
_cell.length_a   1.000
_cell.length_b   1.000
_cell.length_c   1.000
_cell.angle_alpha   90.00
_cell.angle_beta   90.00
_cell.angle_gamma   90.00
#
_symmetry.space_group_name_H-M   'P 1'
#
loop_
_entity.id
_entity.type
_entity.pdbx_description
1 polymer ?
#
loop_
_entity_poly.entity_id
_entity_poly.type
_entity_poly.pdbx_seq_one_letter_code
_entity_poly.pdbx_strand_id
1 'polypeptide(L)'
;MSGKESVNSAVVAASRLVRAALPAARLNVSTLSASRRELDALFDKAHAPIDSLRRRCEMTSAVATIPLLGRIHTRAVARLQIAEDALHGIRERAHTNIAELKAAKDSVDRLQRSLTNLAKAAPLMVRLGPPGRTIKARSDGIHARATGLLRKRKSNEWIAQASACGLDALLLVRDWAQETALAAAGGRTDAHRTATAKAAPRERRIYLPVPASLSAQVERLGAIRDISVTGASPWFVTPEMDLQPFGRLLPMAIWPSPAAVSMPSLPMHAAGQNLWSLFDRDYWDHVRKQTYAASGHRCAICGGRGPSAIARAIHQPDDPRPTIQAHEIWDWTVGDEDGAVGVQRLTGILCVCRGCHMLFHSQYAGKLAELNGMGDEVAAAIEQRRRTLTRLSSAELAESIAAANDRLRELSGISKWVVDLSHIAAQPSLSQITPILQENNRANIPPEQIAGLAFRTDQGRTFEARDADEVVARMLGQEHSILRTIAR
;
A
#
# COMPACT_ATOMS: atom_id res chain seq x y z
N MET A 1 25.23 6.25 33.33
CA MET A 1 24.55 4.98 32.96
C MET A 1 25.31 4.32 31.84
N SER A 2 25.61 3.04 31.97
CA SER A 2 26.15 2.24 30.85
C SER A 2 25.16 2.25 29.67
N GLY A 3 25.63 1.95 28.45
CA GLY A 3 24.75 1.88 27.28
C GLY A 3 23.59 0.90 27.49
N LYS A 4 23.88 -0.26 28.09
CA LYS A 4 22.87 -1.28 28.43
C LYS A 4 21.84 -0.79 29.44
N GLU A 5 22.29 -0.07 30.47
CA GLU A 5 21.38 0.55 31.46
C GLU A 5 20.44 1.56 30.80
N SER A 6 20.91 2.37 29.85
CA SER A 6 20.06 3.32 29.12
C SER A 6 18.95 2.60 28.34
N VAL A 7 19.30 1.56 27.57
CA VAL A 7 18.30 0.75 26.84
C VAL A 7 17.32 0.08 27.79
N ASN A 8 17.81 -0.52 28.89
CA ASN A 8 16.95 -1.12 29.91
C ASN A 8 15.99 -0.10 30.53
N SER A 9 16.48 1.08 30.88
CA SER A 9 15.65 2.17 31.42
C SER A 9 14.58 2.64 30.42
N ALA A 10 14.90 2.69 29.13
CA ALA A 10 13.94 3.04 28.08
C ALA A 10 12.83 1.99 27.95
N VAL A 11 13.19 0.70 27.91
CA VAL A 11 12.25 -0.43 27.82
C VAL A 11 11.35 -0.50 29.05
N VAL A 12 11.91 -0.32 30.25
CA VAL A 12 11.15 -0.28 31.51
C VAL A 12 10.20 0.92 31.54
N ALA A 13 10.65 2.11 31.14
CA ALA A 13 9.80 3.30 31.09
C ALA A 13 8.65 3.13 30.09
N ALA A 14 8.91 2.61 28.89
CA ALA A 14 7.89 2.30 27.90
C ALA A 14 6.89 1.25 28.41
N SER A 15 7.38 0.18 29.05
CA SER A 15 6.51 -0.85 29.65
C SER A 15 5.58 -0.27 30.73
N ARG A 16 6.10 0.61 31.61
CA ARG A 16 5.30 1.33 32.62
C ARG A 16 4.24 2.22 31.98
N LEU A 17 4.59 2.94 30.92
CA LEU A 17 3.65 3.78 30.17
C LEU A 17 2.52 2.96 29.53
N VAL A 18 2.85 1.89 28.81
CA VAL A 18 1.86 1.02 28.15
C VAL A 18 0.95 0.37 29.20
N ARG A 19 1.50 -0.07 30.34
CA ARG A 19 0.73 -0.63 31.46
C ARG A 19 -0.24 0.40 32.06
N ALA A 20 0.19 1.66 32.18
CA ALA A 20 -0.66 2.74 32.68
C ALA A 20 -1.78 3.11 31.68
N ALA A 21 -1.52 3.03 30.38
CA ALA A 21 -2.50 3.36 29.34
C ALA A 21 -3.60 2.29 29.16
N LEU A 22 -3.29 1.03 29.46
CA LEU A 22 -4.21 -0.09 29.21
C LEU A 22 -5.56 0.02 29.96
N PRO A 23 -5.62 0.37 31.27
CA PRO A 23 -6.89 0.59 31.96
C PRO A 23 -7.72 1.72 31.35
N ALA A 24 -7.08 2.82 30.92
CA ALA A 24 -7.78 3.95 30.28
C ALA A 24 -8.36 3.55 28.92
N ALA A 25 -7.63 2.76 28.13
CA ALA A 25 -8.14 2.24 26.87
C ALA A 25 -9.35 1.30 27.07
N ARG A 26 -9.31 0.44 28.09
CA ARG A 26 -10.44 -0.43 28.47
C ARG A 26 -11.65 0.37 28.95
N LEU A 27 -11.42 1.43 29.73
CA LEU A 27 -12.49 2.34 30.16
C LEU A 27 -13.15 3.01 28.94
N ASN A 28 -12.36 3.48 27.97
CA ASN A 28 -12.88 4.08 26.74
C ASN A 28 -13.77 3.10 25.95
N VAL A 29 -13.34 1.83 25.80
CA VAL A 29 -14.17 0.77 25.18
C VAL A 29 -15.49 0.59 25.94
N SER A 30 -15.46 0.61 27.28
CA SER A 30 -16.66 0.49 28.10
C SER A 30 -17.62 1.67 27.91
N THR A 31 -17.10 2.89 27.89
CA THR A 31 -17.89 4.13 27.69
C THR A 31 -18.53 4.14 26.30
N LEU A 32 -17.76 3.86 25.24
CA LEU A 32 -18.28 3.79 23.88
C LEU A 32 -19.32 2.68 23.72
N SER A 33 -19.10 1.51 24.35
CA SER A 33 -20.08 0.41 24.34
C SER A 33 -21.37 0.78 25.07
N ALA A 34 -21.31 1.58 26.14
CA ALA A 34 -22.50 2.08 26.82
C ALA A 34 -23.24 3.12 25.97
N SER A 35 -22.52 4.07 25.37
CA SER A 35 -23.08 5.06 24.45
C SER A 35 -23.74 4.41 23.22
N ARG A 36 -23.16 3.33 22.69
CA ARG A 36 -23.80 2.53 21.63
C ARG A 36 -25.16 1.99 22.04
N ARG A 37 -25.26 1.37 23.23
CA ARG A 37 -26.54 0.84 23.74
C ARG A 37 -27.60 1.93 23.91
N GLU A 38 -27.16 3.13 24.32
CA GLU A 38 -28.06 4.29 24.40
C GLU A 38 -28.54 4.75 23.03
N LEU A 39 -27.65 4.80 22.03
CA LEU A 39 -28.00 5.13 20.65
C LEU A 39 -28.94 4.08 20.04
N ASP A 40 -28.70 2.80 20.29
CA ASP A 40 -29.57 1.70 19.85
C ASP A 40 -30.97 1.87 20.47
N ALA A 41 -31.08 2.18 21.77
CA ALA A 41 -32.36 2.43 22.42
C ALA A 41 -33.08 3.69 21.91
N LEU A 42 -32.33 4.75 21.58
CA LEU A 42 -32.88 5.95 20.95
C LEU A 42 -33.37 5.68 19.53
N PHE A 43 -32.65 4.86 18.78
CA PHE A 43 -33.02 4.41 17.44
C PHE A 43 -34.35 3.66 17.48
N ASP A 44 -34.48 2.66 18.36
CA ASP A 44 -35.72 1.89 18.54
C ASP A 44 -36.91 2.78 18.90
N LYS A 45 -36.69 3.75 19.82
CA LYS A 45 -37.72 4.71 20.24
C LYS A 45 -38.13 5.67 19.12
N ALA A 46 -37.18 6.09 18.27
CA ALA A 46 -37.43 7.01 17.16
C ALA A 46 -38.07 6.33 15.95
N HIS A 47 -37.82 5.04 15.74
CA HIS A 47 -38.32 4.32 14.57
C HIS A 47 -39.84 4.07 14.62
N ALA A 48 -40.39 3.70 15.79
CA ALA A 48 -41.81 3.33 15.90
C ALA A 48 -42.81 4.46 15.52
N PRO A 49 -42.59 5.75 15.91
CA PRO A 49 -43.46 6.85 15.49
C PRO A 49 -43.41 7.14 13.98
N ILE A 50 -42.28 6.89 13.31
CA ILE A 50 -42.07 7.21 11.89
C ILE A 50 -43.02 6.38 11.01
N ASP A 51 -43.16 5.08 11.27
CA ASP A 51 -44.08 4.23 10.49
C ASP A 51 -45.55 4.62 10.67
N SER A 52 -45.91 5.13 11.85
CA SER A 52 -47.25 5.69 12.10
C SER A 52 -47.46 7.03 11.39
N LEU A 53 -46.42 7.88 11.34
CA LEU A 53 -46.47 9.16 10.63
C LEU A 53 -46.53 8.95 9.11
N ARG A 54 -45.74 8.02 8.57
CA ARG A 54 -45.72 7.67 7.13
C ARG A 54 -47.10 7.17 6.67
N ARG A 55 -47.71 6.24 7.41
CA ARG A 55 -49.10 5.79 7.16
C ARG A 55 -50.12 6.94 7.20
N ARG A 56 -49.98 7.88 8.13
CA ARG A 56 -50.86 9.07 8.18
C ARG A 56 -50.65 10.01 7.00
N CYS A 57 -49.41 10.20 6.56
CA CYS A 57 -49.10 10.97 5.35
C CYS A 57 -49.73 10.31 4.11
N GLU A 58 -49.61 8.99 3.97
CA GLU A 58 -50.24 8.20 2.90
C GLU A 58 -51.77 8.34 2.91
N MET A 59 -52.42 8.13 4.05
CA MET A 59 -53.88 8.25 4.18
C MET A 59 -54.40 9.66 3.87
N THR A 60 -53.65 10.70 4.23
CA THR A 60 -54.06 12.09 4.04
C THR A 60 -53.71 12.64 2.65
N SER A 61 -52.86 11.95 1.88
CA SER A 61 -52.41 12.40 0.56
C SER A 61 -53.57 12.57 -0.43
N ALA A 62 -54.51 11.63 -0.44
CA ALA A 62 -55.66 11.63 -1.37
C ALA A 62 -56.63 12.81 -1.14
N VAL A 63 -56.62 13.40 0.05
CA VAL A 63 -57.51 14.51 0.44
C VAL A 63 -56.77 15.85 0.56
N ALA A 64 -55.50 15.90 0.16
CA ALA A 64 -54.66 17.09 0.29
C ALA A 64 -55.16 18.29 -0.52
N THR A 65 -55.98 18.07 -1.56
CA THR A 65 -56.58 19.12 -2.41
C THR A 65 -57.74 19.87 -1.73
N ILE A 66 -58.31 19.33 -0.65
CA ILE A 66 -59.38 20.00 0.12
C ILE A 66 -58.71 20.95 1.12
N PRO A 67 -58.93 22.28 1.09
CA PRO A 67 -58.10 23.26 1.81
C PRO A 67 -57.89 22.98 3.31
N LEU A 68 -58.94 22.54 4.01
CA LEU A 68 -58.90 22.27 5.44
C LEU A 68 -58.14 20.96 5.76
N LEU A 69 -58.24 19.95 4.89
CA LEU A 69 -57.54 18.67 5.01
C LEU A 69 -56.08 18.77 4.50
N GLY A 70 -55.81 19.64 3.53
CA GLY A 70 -54.46 19.98 3.07
C GLY A 70 -53.58 20.47 4.22
N ARG A 71 -54.12 21.31 5.12
CA ARG A 71 -53.38 21.74 6.33
C ARG A 71 -53.02 20.58 7.26
N ILE A 72 -53.88 19.56 7.37
CA ILE A 72 -53.60 18.35 8.16
C ILE A 72 -52.47 17.55 7.51
N HIS A 73 -52.53 17.38 6.19
CA HIS A 73 -51.49 16.69 5.43
C HIS A 73 -50.14 17.41 5.56
N THR A 74 -50.07 18.72 5.35
CA THR A 74 -48.82 19.50 5.50
C THR A 74 -48.23 19.37 6.91
N ARG A 75 -49.06 19.39 7.96
CA ARG A 75 -48.60 19.18 9.34
C ARG A 75 -48.08 17.75 9.57
N ALA A 76 -48.71 16.74 8.97
CA ALA A 76 -48.24 15.36 9.04
C ALA A 76 -46.88 15.20 8.35
N VAL A 77 -46.73 15.74 7.14
CA VAL A 77 -45.47 15.74 6.37
C VAL A 77 -44.36 16.46 7.14
N ALA A 78 -44.62 17.64 7.69
CA ALA A 78 -43.62 18.37 8.49
C ALA A 78 -43.17 17.57 9.72
N ARG A 79 -44.10 16.88 10.41
CA ARG A 79 -43.77 16.00 11.54
C ARG A 79 -42.97 14.77 11.12
N LEU A 80 -43.30 14.17 9.97
CA LEU A 80 -42.57 13.05 9.41
C LEU A 80 -41.13 13.47 9.09
N GLN A 81 -40.94 14.60 8.41
CA GLN A 81 -39.61 15.12 8.07
C GLN A 81 -38.75 15.33 9.32
N ILE A 82 -39.29 16.01 10.35
CA ILE A 82 -38.57 16.23 11.63
C ILE A 82 -38.16 14.89 12.27
N ALA A 83 -39.02 13.88 12.21
CA ALA A 83 -38.72 12.56 12.77
C ALA A 83 -37.66 11.82 11.94
N GLU A 84 -37.72 11.89 10.61
CA GLU A 84 -36.73 11.31 9.71
C GLU A 84 -35.35 11.99 9.86
N ASP A 85 -35.30 13.31 9.97
CA ASP A 85 -34.06 14.07 10.23
C ASP A 85 -33.44 13.68 11.59
N ALA A 86 -34.27 13.53 12.64
CA ALA A 86 -33.82 13.09 13.94
C ALA A 86 -33.26 11.65 13.90
N LEU A 87 -33.92 10.74 13.17
CA LEU A 87 -33.44 9.37 12.97
C LEU A 87 -32.11 9.35 12.21
N HIS A 88 -31.97 10.18 11.17
CA HIS A 88 -30.73 10.32 10.42
C HIS A 88 -29.58 10.77 11.32
N GLY A 89 -29.79 11.80 12.16
CA GLY A 89 -28.79 12.24 13.14
C GLY A 89 -28.44 11.19 14.21
N ILE A 90 -29.38 10.31 14.60
CA ILE A 90 -29.07 9.15 15.45
C ILE A 90 -28.18 8.16 14.71
N ARG A 91 -28.48 7.85 13.45
CA ARG A 91 -27.70 6.92 12.62
C ARG A 91 -26.27 7.39 12.39
N GLU A 92 -26.07 8.66 12.04
CA GLU A 92 -24.72 9.23 11.87
C GLU A 92 -23.89 9.07 13.15
N ARG A 93 -24.46 9.43 14.31
CA ARG A 93 -23.79 9.24 15.61
C ARG A 93 -23.50 7.76 15.90
N ALA A 94 -24.40 6.85 15.54
CA ALA A 94 -24.17 5.41 15.71
C ALA A 94 -23.03 4.90 14.83
N HIS A 95 -22.94 5.33 13.57
CA HIS A 95 -21.82 4.99 12.68
C HIS A 95 -20.49 5.51 13.21
N THR A 96 -20.43 6.77 13.64
CA THR A 96 -19.23 7.34 14.28
C THR A 96 -18.85 6.55 15.53
N ASN A 97 -19.82 6.23 16.40
CA ASN A 97 -19.57 5.47 17.62
C ASN A 97 -19.04 4.05 17.33
N ILE A 98 -19.55 3.36 16.29
CA ILE A 98 -19.04 2.04 15.88
C ILE A 98 -17.58 2.13 15.43
N ALA A 99 -17.23 3.13 14.62
CA ALA A 99 -15.86 3.35 14.17
C ALA A 99 -14.92 3.64 15.35
N GLU A 100 -15.33 4.51 16.27
CA GLU A 100 -14.59 4.83 17.49
C GLU A 100 -14.42 3.62 18.42
N LEU A 101 -15.48 2.83 18.61
CA LEU A 101 -15.44 1.61 19.42
C LEU A 101 -14.48 0.58 18.84
N LYS A 102 -14.47 0.40 17.52
CA LYS A 102 -13.50 -0.46 16.83
C LYS A 102 -12.07 0.03 17.06
N ALA A 103 -11.81 1.31 16.83
CA ALA A 103 -10.49 1.92 17.04
C ALA A 103 -10.01 1.80 18.51
N ALA A 104 -10.92 1.91 19.47
CA ALA A 104 -10.63 1.74 20.88
C ALA A 104 -10.26 0.28 21.23
N LYS A 105 -11.00 -0.71 20.70
CA LYS A 105 -10.67 -2.14 20.84
C LYS A 105 -9.31 -2.47 20.24
N ASP A 106 -9.04 -2.00 19.03
CA ASP A 106 -7.75 -2.20 18.37
C ASP A 106 -6.59 -1.60 19.19
N SER A 107 -6.83 -0.49 19.90
CA SER A 107 -5.86 0.13 20.79
C SER A 107 -5.56 -0.71 22.02
N VAL A 108 -6.58 -1.32 22.65
CA VAL A 108 -6.40 -2.27 23.76
C VAL A 108 -5.53 -3.44 23.30
N ASP A 109 -5.84 -4.02 22.14
CA ASP A 109 -5.10 -5.15 21.59
C ASP A 109 -3.65 -4.81 21.27
N ARG A 110 -3.39 -3.63 20.68
CA ARG A 110 -2.03 -3.13 20.43
C ARG A 110 -1.24 -2.98 21.73
N LEU A 111 -1.82 -2.35 22.75
CA LEU A 111 -1.16 -2.18 24.05
C LEU A 111 -0.84 -3.53 24.71
N GLN A 112 -1.77 -4.49 24.66
CA GLN A 112 -1.59 -5.82 25.25
C GLN A 112 -0.50 -6.64 24.53
N ARG A 113 -0.46 -6.57 23.19
CA ARG A 113 0.65 -7.14 22.40
C ARG A 113 1.99 -6.49 22.74
N SER A 114 2.04 -5.15 22.83
CA SER A 114 3.26 -4.43 23.20
C SER A 114 3.78 -4.84 24.58
N LEU A 115 2.91 -4.97 25.59
CA LEU A 115 3.32 -5.45 26.92
C LEU A 115 3.91 -6.86 26.88
N THR A 116 3.24 -7.77 26.16
CA THR A 116 3.68 -9.16 26.01
C THR A 116 5.06 -9.22 25.36
N ASN A 117 5.28 -8.45 24.29
CA ASN A 117 6.55 -8.43 23.58
C ASN A 117 7.65 -7.75 24.40
N LEU A 118 7.35 -6.68 25.13
CA LEU A 118 8.34 -6.00 25.98
C LEU A 118 8.80 -6.91 27.13
N ALA A 119 7.89 -7.72 27.70
CA ALA A 119 8.23 -8.73 28.70
C ALA A 119 9.18 -9.80 28.13
N LYS A 120 8.98 -10.22 26.87
CA LYS A 120 9.87 -11.17 26.17
C LYS A 120 11.22 -10.56 25.79
N ALA A 121 11.27 -9.26 25.52
CA ALA A 121 12.49 -8.56 25.11
C ALA A 121 13.52 -8.41 26.26
N ALA A 122 13.04 -8.17 27.48
CA ALA A 122 13.90 -7.96 28.66
C ALA A 122 14.98 -9.05 28.88
N PRO A 123 14.67 -10.36 28.91
CA PRO A 123 15.69 -11.39 29.09
C PRO A 123 16.67 -11.50 27.91
N LEU A 124 16.26 -11.15 26.68
CA LEU A 124 17.13 -11.20 25.50
C LEU A 124 18.23 -10.13 25.56
N MET A 125 17.91 -8.95 26.08
CA MET A 125 18.85 -7.82 26.18
C MET A 125 20.08 -8.12 27.04
N VAL A 126 19.94 -9.01 28.03
CA VAL A 126 21.06 -9.44 28.89
C VAL A 126 22.18 -10.08 28.06
N ARG A 127 21.81 -10.81 26.99
CA ARG A 127 22.73 -11.55 26.11
C ARG A 127 23.38 -10.67 25.03
N LEU A 128 22.90 -9.44 24.82
CA LEU A 128 23.42 -8.55 23.79
C LEU A 128 24.74 -7.90 24.23
N GLY A 129 25.63 -7.59 23.28
CA GLY A 129 26.85 -6.82 23.54
C GLY A 129 26.55 -5.36 23.92
N PRO A 130 27.54 -4.52 24.24
CA PRO A 130 27.27 -3.09 24.49
C PRO A 130 26.59 -2.44 23.25
N PRO A 131 25.53 -1.61 23.45
CA PRO A 131 24.84 -1.00 22.32
C PRO A 131 25.70 0.06 21.63
N GLY A 132 25.53 0.20 20.30
CA GLY A 132 26.14 1.29 19.54
C GLY A 132 25.62 2.67 19.96
N ARG A 133 26.32 3.73 19.54
CA ARG A 133 25.96 5.12 19.86
C ARG A 133 24.53 5.48 19.42
N THR A 134 24.11 4.99 18.24
CA THR A 134 22.78 5.23 17.68
C THR A 134 21.67 4.60 18.52
N ILE A 135 21.87 3.34 18.95
CA ILE A 135 20.93 2.65 19.85
C ILE A 135 20.82 3.40 21.18
N LYS A 136 21.94 3.84 21.75
CA LYS A 136 21.94 4.63 22.99
C LYS A 136 21.19 5.96 22.85
N ALA A 137 21.43 6.71 21.77
CA ALA A 137 20.71 7.98 21.56
C ALA A 137 19.20 7.77 21.41
N ARG A 138 18.79 6.70 20.70
CA ARG A 138 17.37 6.35 20.56
C ARG A 138 16.76 5.90 21.89
N SER A 139 17.49 5.14 22.72
CA SER A 139 16.98 4.75 24.04
C SER A 139 16.74 5.95 24.94
N ASP A 140 17.65 6.93 24.96
CA ASP A 140 17.48 8.15 25.74
C ASP A 140 16.23 8.93 25.29
N GLY A 141 15.99 9.05 23.98
CA GLY A 141 14.79 9.68 23.42
C GLY A 141 13.49 8.95 23.79
N ILE A 142 13.48 7.61 23.69
CA ILE A 142 12.33 6.77 24.10
C ILE A 142 12.06 6.94 25.59
N HIS A 143 13.10 6.91 26.43
CA HIS A 143 12.98 7.09 27.87
C HIS A 143 12.39 8.47 28.24
N ALA A 144 12.93 9.54 27.66
CA ALA A 144 12.45 10.90 27.90
C ALA A 144 10.98 11.06 27.50
N ARG A 145 10.60 10.56 26.31
CA ARG A 145 9.23 10.59 25.82
C ARG A 145 8.29 9.77 26.71
N ALA A 146 8.68 8.55 27.09
CA ALA A 146 7.87 7.71 27.96
C ALA A 146 7.60 8.37 29.32
N THR A 147 8.64 8.97 29.90
CA THR A 147 8.55 9.71 31.18
C THR A 147 7.68 10.97 31.05
N GLY A 148 7.82 11.72 29.94
CA GLY A 148 6.99 12.88 29.65
C GLY A 148 5.50 12.52 29.52
N LEU A 149 5.19 11.43 28.80
CA LEU A 149 3.83 10.93 28.64
C LEU A 149 3.24 10.40 29.95
N LEU A 150 4.04 9.78 30.81
CA LEU A 150 3.60 9.35 32.14
C LEU A 150 3.16 10.52 33.04
N ARG A 151 3.72 11.72 32.83
CA ARG A 151 3.34 12.96 33.53
C ARG A 151 2.10 13.62 32.90
N LYS A 152 1.91 13.49 31.58
CA LYS A 152 0.85 14.14 30.80
C LYS A 152 -0.32 13.19 30.46
N ARG A 153 -0.87 12.46 31.45
CA ARG A 153 -1.92 11.44 31.23
C ARG A 153 -3.28 11.95 30.72
N LYS A 154 -3.41 13.25 30.46
CA LYS A 154 -4.70 13.92 30.19
C LYS A 154 -4.95 14.27 28.72
N SER A 155 -4.03 13.96 27.80
CA SER A 155 -4.30 14.22 26.37
C SER A 155 -5.20 13.13 25.79
N ASN A 156 -6.10 13.53 24.89
CA ASN A 156 -6.94 12.59 24.13
C ASN A 156 -6.10 11.62 23.29
N GLU A 157 -4.87 12.00 22.96
CA GLU A 157 -3.92 11.19 22.20
C GLU A 157 -3.05 10.26 23.07
N TRP A 158 -3.16 10.32 24.40
CA TRP A 158 -2.21 9.66 25.32
C TRP A 158 -2.12 8.15 25.09
N ILE A 159 -3.25 7.49 24.80
CA ILE A 159 -3.32 6.04 24.51
C ILE A 159 -2.54 5.71 23.22
N ALA A 160 -2.74 6.49 22.16
CA ALA A 160 -2.05 6.31 20.88
C ALA A 160 -0.54 6.54 21.03
N GLN A 161 -0.16 7.61 21.73
CA GLN A 161 1.23 7.94 22.02
C GLN A 161 1.92 6.88 22.89
N ALA A 162 1.20 6.30 23.86
CA ALA A 162 1.69 5.18 24.67
C ALA A 162 1.93 3.92 23.82
N SER A 163 1.00 3.59 22.92
CA SER A 163 1.14 2.46 21.99
C SER A 163 2.35 2.64 21.07
N ALA A 164 2.50 3.82 20.46
CA ALA A 164 3.62 4.15 19.59
C ALA A 164 4.96 4.06 20.34
N CYS A 165 5.02 4.60 21.57
CA CYS A 165 6.24 4.53 22.37
C CYS A 165 6.62 3.09 22.76
N GLY A 166 5.64 2.22 23.00
CA GLY A 166 5.86 0.79 23.24
C GLY A 166 6.43 0.08 22.01
N LEU A 167 5.92 0.39 20.81
CA LEU A 167 6.43 -0.16 19.56
C LEU A 167 7.88 0.28 19.28
N ASP A 168 8.18 1.57 19.48
CA ASP A 168 9.54 2.10 19.31
C ASP A 168 10.56 1.41 20.21
N ALA A 169 10.18 1.10 21.45
CA ALA A 169 11.02 0.35 22.39
C ALA A 169 11.30 -1.09 21.90
N LEU A 170 10.31 -1.75 21.28
CA LEU A 170 10.50 -3.08 20.69
C LEU A 170 11.43 -3.05 19.48
N LEU A 171 11.25 -2.07 18.59
CA LEU A 171 12.10 -1.89 17.41
C LEU A 171 13.55 -1.58 17.82
N LEU A 172 13.74 -0.77 18.85
CA LEU A 172 15.06 -0.49 19.42
C LEU A 172 15.79 -1.78 19.85
N VAL A 173 15.12 -2.68 20.58
CA VAL A 173 15.74 -3.94 21.05
C VAL A 173 16.07 -4.86 19.88
N ARG A 174 15.18 -4.95 18.88
CA ARG A 174 15.44 -5.72 17.65
C ARG A 174 16.66 -5.19 16.92
N ASP A 175 16.74 -3.87 16.72
CA ASP A 175 17.84 -3.24 16.00
C ASP A 175 19.18 -3.40 16.77
N TRP A 176 19.17 -3.36 18.10
CA TRP A 176 20.35 -3.65 18.92
C TRP A 176 20.80 -5.12 18.82
N ALA A 177 19.86 -6.06 18.81
CA ALA A 177 20.17 -7.47 18.61
C ALA A 177 20.83 -7.69 17.23
N GLN A 178 20.33 -7.01 16.21
CA GLN A 178 20.89 -7.04 14.86
C GLN A 178 22.29 -6.41 14.80
N GLU A 179 22.50 -5.23 15.40
CA GLU A 179 23.84 -4.61 15.51
C GLU A 179 24.84 -5.55 16.20
N THR A 180 24.41 -6.23 17.26
CA THR A 180 25.27 -7.18 18.00
C THR A 180 25.65 -8.38 17.12
N ALA A 181 24.68 -8.95 16.39
CA ALA A 181 24.93 -10.07 15.48
C ALA A 181 25.88 -9.66 14.34
N LEU A 182 25.69 -8.47 13.78
CA LEU A 182 26.56 -7.93 12.72
C LEU A 182 27.97 -7.63 13.22
N ALA A 183 28.12 -7.09 14.43
CA ALA A 183 29.44 -6.84 15.03
C ALA A 183 30.19 -8.15 15.28
N ALA A 184 29.48 -9.20 15.72
CA ALA A 184 30.04 -10.54 15.86
C ALA A 184 30.49 -11.13 14.51
N ALA A 185 29.75 -10.84 13.43
CA ALA A 185 30.11 -11.25 12.07
C ALA A 185 31.21 -10.38 11.43
N GLY A 186 31.32 -9.10 11.82
CA GLY A 186 32.11 -8.06 11.17
C GLY A 186 33.52 -7.82 11.71
N GLY A 187 34.03 -8.65 12.62
CA GLY A 187 35.39 -8.55 13.19
C GLY A 187 36.56 -8.76 12.21
N ARG A 188 36.29 -8.79 10.90
CA ARG A 188 37.23 -8.79 9.78
C ARG A 188 36.62 -7.87 8.73
N THR A 189 37.38 -7.17 7.87
CA THR A 189 37.00 -6.86 6.46
C THR A 189 36.91 -5.43 5.89
N ASP A 190 37.33 -4.31 6.48
CA ASP A 190 37.34 -3.06 5.67
C ASP A 190 38.36 -3.09 4.51
N ALA A 191 39.57 -3.62 4.76
CA ALA A 191 40.57 -3.85 3.71
C ALA A 191 40.17 -4.99 2.75
N HIS A 192 39.53 -6.04 3.26
CA HIS A 192 39.09 -7.18 2.45
C HIS A 192 37.93 -6.81 1.52
N ARG A 193 36.94 -6.04 1.98
CA ARG A 193 35.77 -5.61 1.18
C ARG A 193 36.17 -4.80 -0.04
N THR A 194 37.14 -3.89 0.10
CA THR A 194 37.62 -3.06 -1.03
C THR A 194 38.36 -3.91 -2.07
N ALA A 195 39.11 -4.94 -1.65
CA ALA A 195 39.73 -5.90 -2.54
C ALA A 195 38.69 -6.80 -3.24
N THR A 196 37.70 -7.30 -2.50
CA THR A 196 36.58 -8.11 -3.04
C THR A 196 35.76 -7.33 -4.06
N ALA A 197 35.54 -6.03 -3.85
CA ALA A 197 34.84 -5.16 -4.80
C ALA A 197 35.52 -5.09 -6.17
N LYS A 198 36.86 -5.08 -6.17
CA LYS A 198 37.68 -5.07 -7.39
C LYS A 198 37.80 -6.48 -8.01
N ALA A 199 37.83 -7.51 -7.19
CA ALA A 199 38.03 -8.90 -7.63
C ALA A 199 36.75 -9.60 -8.13
N ALA A 200 35.57 -9.23 -7.63
CA ALA A 200 34.32 -9.90 -8.00
C ALA A 200 33.95 -9.59 -9.48
N PRO A 201 33.80 -10.62 -10.34
CA PRO A 201 33.34 -10.44 -11.72
C PRO A 201 32.01 -9.70 -11.74
N ARG A 202 31.84 -8.76 -12.69
CA ARG A 202 30.60 -7.95 -12.79
C ARG A 202 29.33 -8.80 -12.90
N GLU A 203 29.44 -9.96 -13.52
CA GLU A 203 28.34 -10.93 -13.73
C GLU A 203 27.85 -11.57 -12.43
N ARG A 204 28.68 -11.61 -11.38
CA ARG A 204 28.31 -12.15 -10.06
C ARG A 204 27.78 -11.09 -9.10
N ARG A 205 27.66 -9.82 -9.53
CA ARG A 205 27.20 -8.73 -8.65
C ARG A 205 25.68 -8.65 -8.65
N ILE A 206 25.08 -8.76 -7.47
CA ILE A 206 23.65 -8.56 -7.25
C ILE A 206 23.47 -7.15 -6.70
N TYR A 207 23.15 -6.19 -7.58
CA TYR A 207 22.91 -4.80 -7.15
C TYR A 207 21.61 -4.65 -6.38
N LEU A 208 21.66 -3.86 -5.31
CA LEU A 208 20.53 -3.65 -4.40
C LEU A 208 19.65 -2.47 -4.89
N PRO A 209 18.33 -2.69 -5.11
CA PRO A 209 17.40 -1.63 -5.50
C PRO A 209 16.96 -0.77 -4.31
N VAL A 210 17.93 -0.09 -3.71
CA VAL A 210 17.74 0.71 -2.50
C VAL A 210 17.94 2.20 -2.78
N PRO A 211 17.12 3.09 -2.18
CA PRO A 211 17.29 4.52 -2.32
C PRO A 211 18.53 4.99 -1.55
N ALA A 212 19.01 6.19 -1.87
CA ALA A 212 20.20 6.76 -1.22
C ALA A 212 20.08 6.81 0.31
N SER A 213 18.88 7.06 0.84
CA SER A 213 18.58 7.10 2.28
C SER A 213 18.86 5.79 3.02
N LEU A 214 18.92 4.65 2.32
CA LEU A 214 19.25 3.35 2.92
C LEU A 214 20.73 2.96 2.75
N SER A 215 21.59 3.82 2.17
CA SER A 215 23.01 3.50 1.92
C SER A 215 23.74 3.06 3.19
N ALA A 216 23.61 3.82 4.27
CA ALA A 216 24.26 3.50 5.54
C ALA A 216 23.73 2.18 6.13
N GLN A 217 22.47 1.81 5.85
CA GLN A 217 21.92 0.54 6.31
C GLN A 217 22.53 -0.63 5.54
N VAL A 218 22.54 -0.60 4.21
CA VAL A 218 23.09 -1.71 3.41
C VAL A 218 24.60 -1.86 3.61
N GLU A 219 25.32 -0.77 3.80
CA GLU A 219 26.74 -0.80 4.19
C GLU A 219 26.97 -1.54 5.50
N ARG A 220 26.16 -1.26 6.53
CA ARG A 220 26.20 -1.96 7.81
C ARG A 220 25.87 -3.45 7.69
N LEU A 221 25.00 -3.83 6.76
CA LEU A 221 24.69 -5.23 6.44
C LEU A 221 25.83 -5.92 5.67
N GLY A 222 26.86 -5.19 5.27
CA GLY A 222 28.03 -5.72 4.57
C GLY A 222 27.96 -5.60 3.05
N ALA A 223 27.01 -4.85 2.49
CA ALA A 223 26.99 -4.59 1.05
C ALA A 223 28.29 -3.90 0.62
N ILE A 224 28.70 -4.23 -0.60
CA ILE A 224 29.90 -3.70 -1.23
C ILE A 224 29.50 -2.52 -2.12
N ARG A 225 30.28 -1.45 -2.08
CA ARG A 225 30.05 -0.26 -2.92
C ARG A 225 30.86 -0.33 -4.21
N ASP A 226 30.20 -0.30 -5.36
CA ASP A 226 30.84 -0.12 -6.66
C ASP A 226 30.97 1.38 -6.98
N ILE A 227 32.17 1.92 -6.80
CA ILE A 227 32.48 3.33 -7.07
C ILE A 227 32.38 3.72 -8.56
N SER A 228 32.36 2.75 -9.47
CA SER A 228 32.20 3.01 -10.91
C SER A 228 30.76 3.27 -11.32
N VAL A 229 29.79 2.99 -10.44
CA VAL A 229 28.37 3.21 -10.70
C VAL A 229 28.00 4.65 -10.36
N THR A 230 27.48 5.39 -11.35
CA THR A 230 26.93 6.74 -11.19
C THR A 230 25.43 6.77 -11.55
N GLY A 231 24.66 7.61 -10.86
CA GLY A 231 23.22 7.80 -11.13
C GLY A 231 22.33 6.58 -10.82
N ALA A 232 22.81 5.64 -10.03
CA ALA A 232 22.04 4.52 -9.48
C ALA A 232 22.67 4.04 -8.18
N SER A 233 21.97 3.18 -7.44
CA SER A 233 22.48 2.50 -6.25
C SER A 233 23.79 1.79 -6.61
N PRO A 234 24.92 2.16 -5.96
CA PRO A 234 26.21 1.52 -6.18
C PRO A 234 26.37 0.25 -5.33
N TRP A 235 25.40 -0.05 -4.46
CA TRP A 235 25.49 -1.13 -3.50
C TRP A 235 25.17 -2.47 -4.15
N PHE A 236 26.00 -3.46 -3.90
CA PHE A 236 25.79 -4.83 -4.35
C PHE A 236 26.22 -5.84 -3.30
N VAL A 237 25.73 -7.07 -3.48
CA VAL A 237 26.17 -8.27 -2.76
C VAL A 237 26.61 -9.31 -3.78
N THR A 238 27.32 -10.35 -3.34
CA THR A 238 27.68 -11.50 -4.18
C THR A 238 26.97 -12.76 -3.67
N PRO A 239 26.76 -13.78 -4.53
CA PRO A 239 26.09 -15.02 -4.12
C PRO A 239 26.75 -15.77 -2.96
N GLU A 240 28.03 -15.50 -2.69
CA GLU A 240 28.80 -16.15 -1.63
C GLU A 240 28.62 -15.48 -0.26
N MET A 241 28.00 -14.30 -0.22
CA MET A 241 27.68 -13.59 1.02
C MET A 241 26.46 -14.19 1.70
N ASP A 242 26.33 -14.00 3.02
CA ASP A 242 25.06 -14.25 3.70
C ASP A 242 24.03 -13.20 3.24
N LEU A 243 23.05 -13.66 2.46
CA LEU A 243 22.01 -12.81 1.90
C LEU A 243 20.81 -12.62 2.85
N GLN A 244 20.67 -13.45 3.89
CA GLN A 244 19.53 -13.38 4.81
C GLN A 244 19.36 -12.00 5.47
N PRO A 245 20.42 -11.29 5.93
CA PRO A 245 20.29 -9.98 6.56
C PRO A 245 19.71 -8.89 5.64
N PHE A 246 19.82 -9.06 4.32
CA PHE A 246 19.34 -8.08 3.36
C PHE A 246 17.83 -8.18 3.14
N GLY A 247 17.23 -9.37 3.26
CA GLY A 247 15.78 -9.56 3.15
C GLY A 247 15.16 -8.86 1.93
N ARG A 248 14.21 -7.93 2.18
CA ARG A 248 13.52 -7.15 1.13
C ARG A 248 14.39 -6.08 0.45
N LEU A 249 15.62 -5.85 0.89
CA LEU A 249 16.58 -4.97 0.21
C LEU A 249 17.21 -5.65 -1.01
N LEU A 250 17.08 -6.97 -1.13
CA LEU A 250 17.47 -7.72 -2.31
C LEU A 250 16.46 -7.52 -3.45
N PRO A 251 16.88 -7.66 -4.72
CA PRO A 251 15.96 -7.81 -5.83
C PRO A 251 15.01 -9.00 -5.62
N MET A 252 13.77 -8.89 -6.12
CA MET A 252 12.72 -9.90 -5.91
C MET A 252 13.14 -11.31 -6.36
N ALA A 253 13.93 -11.41 -7.44
CA ALA A 253 14.42 -12.70 -7.96
C ALA A 253 15.35 -13.44 -6.97
N ILE A 254 15.92 -12.73 -6.00
CA ILE A 254 16.89 -13.26 -5.03
C ILE A 254 16.26 -13.48 -3.65
N TRP A 255 14.98 -13.13 -3.46
CA TRP A 255 14.29 -13.38 -2.19
C TRP A 255 14.26 -14.87 -1.85
N PRO A 256 14.31 -15.30 -0.56
CA PRO A 256 14.38 -16.72 -0.19
C PRO A 256 13.26 -17.56 -0.83
N SER A 257 12.02 -17.13 -0.64
CA SER A 257 10.90 -17.53 -1.49
C SER A 257 10.82 -16.50 -2.61
N PRO A 258 11.08 -16.87 -3.87
CA PRO A 258 10.88 -15.91 -4.95
C PRO A 258 9.40 -15.57 -4.89
N ALA A 259 9.07 -14.29 -4.77
CA ALA A 259 7.71 -13.91 -5.11
C ALA A 259 7.53 -14.40 -6.54
N ALA A 260 6.56 -15.27 -6.79
CA ALA A 260 6.15 -15.57 -8.16
C ALA A 260 5.71 -14.22 -8.72
N VAL A 261 6.63 -13.53 -9.41
CA VAL A 261 6.30 -12.29 -10.10
C VAL A 261 5.41 -12.78 -11.23
N SER A 262 4.10 -12.71 -10.98
CA SER A 262 3.12 -12.96 -12.01
C SER A 262 3.38 -11.94 -13.09
N MET A 263 3.69 -12.42 -14.30
CA MET A 263 3.90 -11.58 -15.48
C MET A 263 2.80 -11.88 -16.49
N PRO A 264 1.51 -11.76 -16.09
CA PRO A 264 0.41 -12.02 -17.00
C PRO A 264 0.42 -10.94 -18.08
N SER A 265 -0.08 -11.28 -19.27
CA SER A 265 -0.45 -10.24 -20.22
C SER A 265 -1.60 -9.40 -19.65
N LEU A 266 -1.85 -8.22 -20.20
CA LEU A 266 -2.98 -7.39 -19.77
C LEU A 266 -4.28 -7.85 -20.44
N PRO A 267 -5.45 -7.73 -19.80
CA PRO A 267 -6.73 -7.93 -20.46
C PRO A 267 -6.85 -7.01 -21.70
N MET A 268 -7.39 -7.53 -22.80
CA MET A 268 -7.41 -6.79 -24.08
C MET A 268 -8.07 -5.41 -23.97
N HIS A 269 -9.22 -5.33 -23.28
CA HIS A 269 -9.94 -4.06 -23.08
C HIS A 269 -9.28 -3.13 -22.06
N ALA A 270 -8.38 -3.63 -21.21
CA ALA A 270 -7.56 -2.84 -20.28
C ALA A 270 -6.21 -2.42 -20.89
N ALA A 271 -5.85 -2.96 -22.08
CA ALA A 271 -4.61 -2.64 -22.73
C ALA A 271 -4.56 -1.14 -23.09
N GLY A 272 -3.52 -0.46 -22.62
CA GLY A 272 -3.37 0.98 -22.82
C GLY A 272 -4.00 1.84 -21.72
N GLN A 273 -4.78 1.26 -20.79
CA GLN A 273 -5.29 1.96 -19.61
C GLN A 273 -4.22 2.04 -18.52
N ASN A 274 -3.32 3.02 -18.65
CA ASN A 274 -2.21 3.27 -17.72
C ASN A 274 -2.14 4.76 -17.31
N LEU A 275 -1.38 5.08 -16.27
CA LEU A 275 -1.27 6.45 -15.76
C LEU A 275 -0.78 7.43 -16.81
N TRP A 276 0.15 7.02 -17.67
CA TRP A 276 0.66 7.86 -18.77
C TRP A 276 -0.40 8.16 -19.83
N SER A 277 -1.33 7.25 -20.04
CA SER A 277 -2.42 7.45 -21.00
C SER A 277 -3.50 8.37 -20.45
N LEU A 278 -3.73 8.35 -19.12
CA LEU A 278 -4.82 9.02 -18.41
C LEU A 278 -4.50 10.47 -18.02
N PHE A 279 -3.31 10.67 -17.45
CA PHE A 279 -2.90 11.94 -16.85
C PHE A 279 -1.94 12.69 -17.76
N ASP A 280 -1.74 13.98 -17.44
CA ASP A 280 -0.73 14.78 -18.11
C ASP A 280 0.69 14.25 -17.90
N ARG A 281 1.59 14.77 -18.73
CA ARG A 281 2.99 14.36 -18.72
C ARG A 281 3.68 14.67 -17.39
N ASP A 282 3.35 15.79 -16.77
CA ASP A 282 4.03 16.28 -15.57
C ASP A 282 3.71 15.39 -14.37
N TYR A 283 2.45 14.98 -14.22
CA TYR A 283 2.05 14.03 -13.18
C TYR A 283 2.69 12.66 -13.39
N TRP A 284 2.66 12.13 -14.62
CA TRP A 284 3.35 10.86 -14.91
C TRP A 284 4.86 10.95 -14.64
N ASP A 285 5.49 12.06 -15.04
CA ASP A 285 6.90 12.33 -14.78
C ASP A 285 7.24 12.34 -13.29
N HIS A 286 6.37 12.92 -12.47
CA HIS A 286 6.50 12.88 -11.01
C HIS A 286 6.45 11.45 -10.49
N VAL A 287 5.38 10.71 -10.81
CA VAL A 287 5.18 9.32 -10.34
C VAL A 287 6.36 8.42 -10.71
N ARG A 288 6.78 8.44 -11.98
CA ARG A 288 7.89 7.60 -12.44
C ARG A 288 9.22 8.00 -11.81
N LYS A 289 9.51 9.30 -11.63
CA LYS A 289 10.76 9.76 -11.01
C LYS A 289 10.83 9.37 -9.54
N GLN A 290 9.73 9.48 -8.80
CA GLN A 290 9.65 9.02 -7.40
C GLN A 290 9.88 7.52 -7.32
N THR A 291 9.27 6.74 -8.21
CA THR A 291 9.48 5.28 -8.31
C THR A 291 10.95 4.93 -8.58
N TYR A 292 11.62 5.69 -9.47
CA TYR A 292 13.04 5.48 -9.76
C TYR A 292 13.91 5.81 -8.54
N ALA A 293 13.66 6.93 -7.89
CA ALA A 293 14.41 7.35 -6.71
C ALA A 293 14.26 6.32 -5.56
N ALA A 294 13.04 5.82 -5.33
CA ALA A 294 12.73 4.84 -4.30
C ALA A 294 13.48 3.50 -4.49
N SER A 295 13.82 3.14 -5.73
CA SER A 295 14.60 1.94 -6.05
C SER A 295 16.10 2.20 -6.21
N GLY A 296 16.56 3.45 -6.01
CA GLY A 296 17.92 3.85 -6.35
C GLY A 296 18.24 3.65 -7.83
N HIS A 297 17.27 3.83 -8.72
CA HIS A 297 17.41 3.65 -10.16
C HIS A 297 17.90 2.24 -10.58
N ARG A 298 17.44 1.20 -9.87
CA ARG A 298 17.73 -0.21 -10.18
C ARG A 298 16.43 -0.98 -10.35
N CYS A 299 16.49 -2.02 -11.17
CA CYS A 299 15.36 -2.94 -11.32
C CYS A 299 15.03 -3.60 -9.98
N ALA A 300 13.80 -3.43 -9.48
CA ALA A 300 13.30 -4.08 -8.28
C ALA A 300 13.30 -5.62 -8.40
N ILE A 301 13.18 -6.15 -9.63
CA ILE A 301 13.11 -7.59 -9.89
C ILE A 301 14.50 -8.22 -9.89
N CYS A 302 15.46 -7.68 -10.65
CA CYS A 302 16.77 -8.32 -10.86
C CYS A 302 17.99 -7.50 -10.40
N GLY A 303 17.82 -6.27 -9.91
CA GLY A 303 18.91 -5.36 -9.53
C GLY A 303 19.64 -4.71 -10.72
N GLY A 304 19.41 -5.19 -11.94
CA GLY A 304 20.05 -4.68 -13.15
C GLY A 304 19.63 -3.26 -13.54
N ARG A 305 20.44 -2.64 -14.40
CA ARG A 305 20.16 -1.39 -15.12
C ARG A 305 20.72 -1.54 -16.54
N GLY A 306 19.96 -1.14 -17.57
CA GLY A 306 20.44 -1.17 -18.95
C GLY A 306 19.94 -2.32 -19.83
N PRO A 307 20.47 -2.44 -21.07
CA PRO A 307 19.91 -3.29 -22.10
C PRO A 307 20.33 -4.76 -21.92
N SER A 308 19.40 -5.56 -21.40
CA SER A 308 19.39 -7.03 -21.52
C SER A 308 19.39 -7.48 -22.99
N ALA A 309 19.68 -8.75 -23.26
CA ALA A 309 19.52 -9.34 -24.60
C ALA A 309 18.18 -8.99 -25.27
N ILE A 310 17.06 -9.21 -24.55
CA ILE A 310 15.70 -8.84 -24.99
C ILE A 310 15.63 -7.37 -25.40
N ALA A 311 16.02 -6.47 -24.50
CA ALA A 311 16.02 -5.02 -24.74
C ALA A 311 16.89 -4.55 -25.93
N ARG A 312 17.95 -5.29 -26.29
CA ARG A 312 18.77 -5.00 -27.49
C ARG A 312 18.06 -5.50 -28.74
N ALA A 313 17.51 -6.71 -28.71
CA ALA A 313 16.83 -7.32 -29.83
C ALA A 313 15.58 -6.55 -30.27
N ILE A 314 14.89 -5.86 -29.34
CA ILE A 314 13.69 -5.07 -29.65
C ILE A 314 13.96 -3.56 -29.80
N HIS A 315 15.22 -3.13 -29.74
CA HIS A 315 15.57 -1.72 -29.80
C HIS A 315 15.31 -1.17 -31.21
N GLN A 316 14.63 -0.04 -31.29
CA GLN A 316 14.44 0.70 -32.54
C GLN A 316 15.46 1.84 -32.65
N PRO A 317 15.88 2.26 -33.87
CA PRO A 317 16.94 3.27 -34.06
C PRO A 317 16.70 4.60 -33.32
N ASP A 318 15.44 5.03 -33.23
CA ASP A 318 15.05 6.29 -32.59
C ASP A 318 14.70 6.15 -31.09
N ASP A 319 14.77 4.94 -30.54
CA ASP A 319 14.50 4.73 -29.12
C ASP A 319 15.63 5.36 -28.27
N PRO A 320 15.30 6.08 -27.18
CA PRO A 320 16.33 6.42 -26.21
C PRO A 320 16.91 5.14 -25.59
N ARG A 321 18.21 5.15 -25.29
CA ARG A 321 18.88 3.99 -24.67
C ARG A 321 18.15 3.57 -23.39
N PRO A 322 17.68 2.32 -23.30
CA PRO A 322 16.84 1.91 -22.18
C PRO A 322 17.67 1.72 -20.93
N THR A 323 17.31 2.43 -19.85
CA THR A 323 17.98 2.30 -18.54
C THR A 323 17.08 1.56 -17.56
N ILE A 324 15.98 2.20 -17.17
CA ILE A 324 14.94 1.74 -16.26
C ILE A 324 13.60 2.36 -16.66
N GLN A 325 12.51 1.70 -16.32
CA GLN A 325 11.14 2.08 -16.63
C GLN A 325 10.26 1.86 -15.39
N ALA A 326 9.18 2.62 -15.28
CA ALA A 326 8.16 2.40 -14.26
C ALA A 326 7.12 1.45 -14.88
N HIS A 327 6.79 0.38 -14.16
CA HIS A 327 5.79 -0.58 -14.57
C HIS A 327 4.73 -0.69 -13.49
N GLU A 328 3.49 -0.49 -13.87
CA GLU A 328 2.33 -0.57 -12.99
C GLU A 328 1.94 -2.03 -12.78
N ILE A 329 1.62 -2.39 -11.55
CA ILE A 329 1.09 -3.70 -11.19
C ILE A 329 -0.39 -3.53 -10.90
N TRP A 330 -1.19 -4.24 -11.67
CA TRP A 330 -2.65 -4.15 -11.63
C TRP A 330 -3.23 -5.44 -11.06
N ASP A 331 -4.35 -5.30 -10.35
CA ASP A 331 -5.24 -6.39 -9.97
C ASP A 331 -6.61 -6.15 -10.61
N TRP A 332 -7.34 -7.23 -10.91
CA TRP A 332 -8.59 -7.18 -11.64
C TRP A 332 -9.68 -7.99 -10.96
N THR A 333 -10.79 -7.32 -10.69
CA THR A 333 -11.99 -7.93 -10.11
C THR A 333 -13.19 -7.68 -11.00
N VAL A 334 -14.11 -8.63 -11.02
CA VAL A 334 -15.42 -8.51 -11.69
C VAL A 334 -16.33 -7.77 -10.71
N GLY A 335 -16.93 -6.67 -11.15
CA GLY A 335 -17.74 -5.78 -10.29
C GLY A 335 -19.23 -6.12 -10.26
N ASP A 336 -19.70 -6.98 -11.16
CA ASP A 336 -21.09 -7.42 -11.26
C ASP A 336 -21.23 -8.91 -11.61
N GLU A 337 -22.38 -9.51 -11.29
CA GLU A 337 -22.66 -10.91 -11.63
C GLU A 337 -22.73 -11.14 -13.15
N ASP A 338 -23.14 -10.12 -13.91
CA ASP A 338 -23.26 -10.14 -15.37
C ASP A 338 -21.91 -9.93 -16.09
N GLY A 339 -20.85 -9.56 -15.35
CA GLY A 339 -19.50 -9.35 -15.88
C GLY A 339 -19.33 -8.17 -16.83
N ALA A 340 -20.25 -7.20 -16.83
CA ALA A 340 -20.20 -6.06 -17.73
C ALA A 340 -19.24 -4.96 -17.25
N VAL A 341 -19.03 -4.84 -15.93
CA VAL A 341 -18.18 -3.83 -15.29
C VAL A 341 -17.16 -4.51 -14.39
N GLY A 342 -15.88 -4.16 -14.55
CA GLY A 342 -14.79 -4.62 -13.68
C GLY A 342 -14.07 -3.48 -12.99
N VAL A 343 -13.25 -3.83 -12.00
CA VAL A 343 -12.31 -2.88 -11.36
C VAL A 343 -10.89 -3.28 -11.72
N GLN A 344 -10.16 -2.37 -12.36
CA GLN A 344 -8.72 -2.41 -12.57
C GLN A 344 -8.06 -1.59 -11.45
N ARG A 345 -7.50 -2.27 -10.46
CA ARG A 345 -6.91 -1.66 -9.26
C ARG A 345 -5.40 -1.60 -9.36
N LEU A 346 -4.83 -0.41 -9.22
CA LEU A 346 -3.38 -0.27 -9.11
C LEU A 346 -2.95 -0.80 -7.73
N THR A 347 -2.04 -1.76 -7.69
CA THR A 347 -1.54 -2.35 -6.43
C THR A 347 -0.06 -2.05 -6.18
N GLY A 348 0.66 -1.60 -7.22
CA GLY A 348 2.09 -1.35 -7.15
C GLY A 348 2.60 -0.56 -8.35
N ILE A 349 3.73 0.13 -8.19
CA ILE A 349 4.54 0.59 -9.32
C ILE A 349 5.99 0.15 -9.07
N LEU A 350 6.55 -0.59 -10.00
CA LEU A 350 7.92 -1.12 -9.91
C LEU A 350 8.86 -0.33 -10.82
N CYS A 351 10.06 -0.04 -10.33
CA CYS A 351 11.17 0.32 -11.21
C CYS A 351 11.76 -0.96 -11.81
N VAL A 352 11.78 -1.08 -13.12
CA VAL A 352 12.25 -2.29 -13.84
C VAL A 352 13.20 -1.95 -14.97
N CYS A 353 14.18 -2.82 -15.24
CA CYS A 353 14.96 -2.69 -16.48
C CYS A 353 14.09 -3.11 -17.68
N ARG A 354 14.39 -2.63 -18.90
CA ARG A 354 13.60 -2.95 -20.10
C ARG A 354 13.45 -4.46 -20.32
N GLY A 355 14.49 -5.24 -20.04
CA GLY A 355 14.42 -6.71 -20.15
C GLY A 355 13.41 -7.36 -19.21
N CYS A 356 13.26 -6.85 -17.98
CA CYS A 356 12.22 -7.30 -17.05
C CYS A 356 10.86 -6.71 -17.40
N HIS A 357 10.81 -5.45 -17.86
CA HIS A 357 9.57 -4.79 -18.26
C HIS A 357 8.87 -5.55 -19.39
N MET A 358 9.64 -6.01 -20.37
CA MET A 358 9.11 -6.76 -21.52
C MET A 358 8.58 -8.15 -21.18
N LEU A 359 8.85 -8.66 -19.98
CA LEU A 359 8.24 -9.92 -19.56
C LEU A 359 6.74 -9.75 -19.25
N PHE A 360 6.31 -8.55 -18.84
CA PHE A 360 4.91 -8.17 -18.68
C PHE A 360 4.24 -7.85 -20.03
N HIS A 361 5.05 -7.48 -21.02
CA HIS A 361 4.60 -7.13 -22.37
C HIS A 361 5.18 -8.08 -23.42
N SER A 362 5.18 -9.39 -23.13
CA SER A 362 5.90 -10.37 -23.96
C SER A 362 5.38 -10.45 -25.39
N GLN A 363 4.06 -10.29 -25.59
CA GLN A 363 3.46 -10.22 -26.93
C GLN A 363 3.96 -9.02 -27.72
N TYR A 364 4.05 -7.84 -27.08
CA TYR A 364 4.59 -6.63 -27.70
C TYR A 364 6.08 -6.77 -28.02
N ALA A 365 6.85 -7.39 -27.10
CA ALA A 365 8.25 -7.68 -27.33
C ALA A 365 8.46 -8.64 -28.51
N GLY A 366 7.61 -9.66 -28.66
CA GLY A 366 7.60 -10.57 -29.81
C GLY A 366 7.37 -9.83 -31.12
N LYS A 367 6.33 -8.98 -31.19
CA LYS A 367 6.05 -8.15 -32.38
C LYS A 367 7.22 -7.25 -32.77
N LEU A 368 7.84 -6.58 -31.80
CA LEU A 368 9.03 -5.74 -32.07
C LEU A 368 10.23 -6.58 -32.53
N ALA A 369 10.39 -7.80 -32.00
CA ALA A 369 11.44 -8.71 -32.39
C ALA A 369 11.24 -9.27 -33.81
N GLU A 370 10.00 -9.56 -34.21
CA GLU A 370 9.64 -9.98 -35.57
C GLU A 370 10.02 -8.92 -36.61
N LEU A 371 9.77 -7.64 -36.31
CA LEU A 371 10.20 -6.51 -37.17
C LEU A 371 11.73 -6.48 -37.37
N ASN A 372 12.47 -7.03 -36.42
CA ASN A 372 13.93 -7.08 -36.43
C ASN A 372 14.47 -8.46 -36.87
N GLY A 373 13.61 -9.42 -37.24
CA GLY A 373 14.01 -10.79 -37.62
C GLY A 373 14.50 -11.67 -36.46
N MET A 374 14.18 -11.31 -35.21
CA MET A 374 14.67 -11.96 -33.98
C MET A 374 13.56 -12.61 -33.13
N GLY A 375 12.40 -12.92 -33.73
CA GLY A 375 11.20 -13.39 -33.01
C GLY A 375 11.46 -14.59 -32.10
N ASP A 376 11.99 -15.69 -32.66
CA ASP A 376 12.26 -16.93 -31.93
C ASP A 376 13.31 -16.75 -30.83
N GLU A 377 14.36 -15.98 -31.12
CA GLU A 377 15.44 -15.69 -30.18
C GLU A 377 14.94 -14.91 -28.96
N VAL A 378 14.05 -13.93 -29.20
CA VAL A 378 13.43 -13.14 -28.12
C VAL A 378 12.43 -13.97 -27.32
N ALA A 379 11.64 -14.83 -27.97
CA ALA A 379 10.75 -15.75 -27.27
C ALA A 379 11.53 -16.68 -26.33
N ALA A 380 12.61 -17.31 -26.83
CA ALA A 380 13.50 -18.14 -26.01
C ALA A 380 14.16 -17.34 -24.87
N ALA A 381 14.61 -16.11 -25.14
CA ALA A 381 15.20 -15.24 -24.12
C ALA A 381 14.19 -14.81 -23.04
N ILE A 382 12.93 -14.57 -23.40
CA ILE A 382 11.83 -14.26 -22.45
C ILE A 382 11.57 -15.47 -21.55
N GLU A 383 11.44 -16.67 -22.11
CA GLU A 383 11.22 -17.89 -21.32
C GLU A 383 12.39 -18.14 -20.37
N GLN A 384 13.62 -18.13 -20.90
CA GLN A 384 14.82 -18.33 -20.07
C GLN A 384 14.92 -17.31 -18.95
N ARG A 385 14.58 -16.04 -19.23
CA ARG A 385 14.59 -14.99 -18.22
C ARG A 385 13.48 -15.18 -17.19
N ARG A 386 12.26 -15.56 -17.58
CA ARG A 386 11.17 -15.88 -16.64
C ARG A 386 11.60 -16.98 -15.69
N ARG A 387 12.11 -18.11 -16.22
CA ARG A 387 12.62 -19.24 -15.41
C ARG A 387 13.71 -18.80 -14.45
N THR A 388 14.66 -17.98 -14.90
CA THR A 388 15.74 -17.47 -14.05
C THR A 388 15.20 -16.63 -12.88
N LEU A 389 14.20 -15.79 -13.13
CA LEU A 389 13.67 -14.86 -12.12
C LEU A 389 12.68 -15.54 -11.16
N THR A 390 11.88 -16.51 -11.65
CA THR A 390 10.87 -17.20 -10.85
C THR A 390 11.38 -18.49 -10.21
N ARG A 391 12.49 -19.04 -10.72
CA ARG A 391 13.03 -20.37 -10.39
C ARG A 391 12.09 -21.54 -10.70
N LEU A 392 11.11 -21.31 -11.57
CA LEU A 392 10.23 -22.36 -12.08
C LEU A 392 10.93 -23.22 -13.14
N SER A 393 10.63 -24.51 -13.15
CA SER A 393 10.89 -25.37 -14.30
C SER A 393 10.10 -24.92 -15.53
N SER A 394 10.44 -25.41 -16.72
CA SER A 394 9.66 -25.09 -17.93
C SER A 394 8.20 -25.55 -17.82
N ALA A 395 7.94 -26.71 -17.20
CA ALA A 395 6.59 -27.22 -17.01
C ALA A 395 5.76 -26.33 -16.06
N GLU A 396 6.30 -25.99 -14.89
CA GLU A 396 5.63 -25.10 -13.93
C GLU A 396 5.42 -23.69 -14.51
N LEU A 397 6.38 -23.19 -15.30
CA LEU A 397 6.23 -21.90 -15.97
C LEU A 397 5.12 -21.94 -17.03
N ALA A 398 5.05 -23.01 -17.82
CA ALA A 398 3.99 -23.19 -18.82
C ALA A 398 2.61 -23.28 -18.15
N GLU A 399 2.48 -24.02 -17.06
CA GLU A 399 1.25 -24.10 -16.26
C GLU A 399 0.86 -22.72 -15.69
N SER A 400 1.83 -21.98 -15.13
CA SER A 400 1.60 -20.62 -14.63
C SER A 400 1.14 -19.66 -15.74
N ILE A 401 1.71 -19.76 -16.94
CA ILE A 401 1.29 -18.95 -18.10
C ILE A 401 -0.11 -19.36 -18.56
N ALA A 402 -0.42 -20.66 -18.60
CA ALA A 402 -1.74 -21.15 -18.94
C ALA A 402 -2.80 -20.62 -17.97
N ALA A 403 -2.58 -20.76 -16.66
CA ALA A 403 -3.49 -20.23 -15.64
C ALA A 403 -3.68 -18.71 -15.75
N ALA A 404 -2.61 -17.96 -16.04
CA ALA A 404 -2.71 -16.52 -16.29
C ALA A 404 -3.56 -16.22 -17.54
N ASN A 405 -3.38 -16.97 -18.64
CA ASN A 405 -4.18 -16.79 -19.85
C ASN A 405 -5.65 -17.16 -19.65
N ASP A 406 -5.93 -18.19 -18.86
CA ASP A 406 -7.30 -18.60 -18.51
C ASP A 406 -8.00 -17.47 -17.76
N ARG A 407 -7.33 -16.88 -16.76
CA ARG A 407 -7.82 -15.70 -16.05
C ARG A 407 -8.05 -14.52 -17.01
N LEU A 408 -7.16 -14.28 -17.97
CA LEU A 408 -7.36 -13.21 -18.96
C LEU A 408 -8.56 -13.46 -19.87
N ARG A 409 -8.88 -14.71 -20.20
CA ARG A 409 -10.09 -15.05 -20.95
C ARG A 409 -11.35 -14.74 -20.14
N GLU A 410 -11.37 -15.04 -18.84
CA GLU A 410 -12.48 -14.65 -17.96
C GLU A 410 -12.69 -13.12 -17.97
N LEU A 411 -11.60 -12.35 -17.90
CA LEU A 411 -11.65 -10.89 -17.89
C LEU A 411 -11.98 -10.27 -19.26
N SER A 412 -11.93 -11.04 -20.35
CA SER A 412 -12.17 -10.54 -21.71
C SER A 412 -13.63 -10.17 -21.96
N GLY A 413 -14.58 -10.70 -21.17
CA GLY A 413 -15.99 -10.33 -21.24
C GLY A 413 -16.30 -8.95 -20.67
N ILE A 414 -15.37 -8.36 -19.89
CA ILE A 414 -15.57 -7.07 -19.24
C ILE A 414 -15.37 -5.95 -20.26
N SER A 415 -16.45 -5.23 -20.54
CA SER A 415 -16.49 -4.14 -21.52
C SER A 415 -16.10 -2.78 -20.93
N LYS A 416 -16.25 -2.59 -19.61
CA LYS A 416 -15.98 -1.32 -18.92
C LYS A 416 -15.16 -1.55 -17.65
N TRP A 417 -14.17 -0.69 -17.43
CA TRP A 417 -13.27 -0.79 -16.29
C TRP A 417 -13.32 0.49 -15.44
N VAL A 418 -13.58 0.32 -14.15
CA VAL A 418 -13.27 1.33 -13.13
C VAL A 418 -11.79 1.27 -12.83
N VAL A 419 -11.09 2.39 -12.94
CA VAL A 419 -9.65 2.46 -12.64
C VAL A 419 -9.48 2.98 -11.22
N ASP A 420 -9.10 2.08 -10.31
CA ASP A 420 -8.87 2.40 -8.90
C ASP A 420 -7.39 2.73 -8.65
N LEU A 421 -7.16 3.99 -8.27
CA LEU A 421 -5.84 4.57 -8.02
C LEU A 421 -5.57 4.83 -6.53
N SER A 422 -6.32 4.20 -5.63
CA SER A 422 -6.16 4.30 -4.17
C SER A 422 -4.73 4.03 -3.68
N HIS A 423 -3.99 3.18 -4.39
CA HIS A 423 -2.58 2.92 -4.11
C HIS A 423 -1.69 4.16 -4.25
N ILE A 424 -1.99 5.08 -5.16
CA ILE A 424 -1.24 6.34 -5.30
C ILE A 424 -1.59 7.28 -4.15
N ALA A 425 -2.87 7.44 -3.83
CA ALA A 425 -3.33 8.29 -2.74
C ALA A 425 -2.76 7.86 -1.38
N ALA A 426 -2.56 6.56 -1.17
CA ALA A 426 -1.95 6.01 0.03
C ALA A 426 -0.44 6.28 0.17
N GLN A 427 0.23 6.80 -0.87
CA GLN A 427 1.68 7.04 -0.88
C GLN A 427 2.00 8.53 -0.82
N PRO A 428 2.48 9.05 0.32
CA PRO A 428 2.75 10.48 0.50
C PRO A 428 3.72 11.07 -0.52
N SER A 429 4.65 10.28 -1.06
CA SER A 429 5.59 10.73 -2.10
C SER A 429 4.94 10.89 -3.47
N LEU A 430 3.88 10.14 -3.76
CA LEU A 430 3.19 10.17 -5.05
C LEU A 430 2.03 11.17 -5.05
N SER A 431 1.44 11.45 -3.88
CA SER A 431 0.28 12.35 -3.73
C SER A 431 0.63 13.83 -3.54
N GLN A 432 1.87 14.24 -3.79
CA GLN A 432 2.33 15.63 -3.56
C GLN A 432 1.85 16.63 -4.62
N ILE A 433 1.45 16.13 -5.79
CA ILE A 433 0.98 16.93 -6.92
C ILE A 433 -0.46 16.51 -7.19
N THR A 434 -1.36 17.48 -7.32
CA THR A 434 -2.73 17.24 -7.75
C THR A 434 -2.69 16.73 -9.20
N PRO A 435 -3.17 15.51 -9.48
CA PRO A 435 -3.19 14.95 -10.82
C PRO A 435 -4.09 15.77 -11.75
N ILE A 436 -3.66 15.96 -13.00
CA ILE A 436 -4.49 16.51 -14.08
C ILE A 436 -4.84 15.39 -15.05
N LEU A 437 -6.09 14.94 -15.02
CA LEU A 437 -6.63 13.97 -15.97
C LEU A 437 -6.98 14.67 -17.28
N GLN A 438 -6.57 14.08 -18.40
CA GLN A 438 -6.96 14.55 -19.74
C GLN A 438 -8.36 13.99 -20.04
N GLU A 439 -9.38 14.82 -20.26
CA GLU A 439 -10.73 14.27 -20.53
C GLU A 439 -10.79 13.47 -21.83
N ASN A 440 -9.98 13.87 -22.81
CA ASN A 440 -9.76 13.15 -24.06
C ASN A 440 -8.48 12.29 -23.99
N ASN A 441 -8.33 11.54 -22.90
CA ASN A 441 -7.16 10.69 -22.69
C ASN A 441 -7.08 9.54 -23.70
N ARG A 442 -5.87 9.01 -23.90
CA ARG A 442 -5.60 7.96 -24.90
C ARG A 442 -6.23 6.62 -24.56
N ALA A 443 -6.61 6.42 -23.30
CA ALA A 443 -7.31 5.23 -22.84
C ALA A 443 -8.84 5.35 -22.99
N ASN A 444 -9.36 6.52 -23.38
CA ASN A 444 -10.79 6.80 -23.48
C ASN A 444 -11.56 6.49 -22.19
N ILE A 445 -10.95 6.73 -21.03
CA ILE A 445 -11.55 6.53 -19.71
C ILE A 445 -12.11 7.86 -19.20
N PRO A 446 -13.43 8.00 -19.04
CA PRO A 446 -14.00 9.24 -18.55
C PRO A 446 -13.66 9.45 -17.06
N PRO A 447 -13.60 10.70 -16.57
CA PRO A 447 -13.33 11.02 -15.17
C PRO A 447 -14.23 10.27 -14.17
N GLU A 448 -15.46 9.97 -14.58
CA GLU A 448 -16.46 9.29 -13.78
C GLU A 448 -16.06 7.85 -13.45
N GLN A 449 -15.15 7.23 -14.22
CA GLN A 449 -14.63 5.87 -14.03
C GLN A 449 -13.35 5.80 -13.17
N ILE A 450 -12.82 6.95 -12.71
CA ILE A 450 -11.64 6.97 -11.84
C ILE A 450 -12.06 6.96 -10.36
N ALA A 451 -11.47 6.03 -9.60
CA ALA A 451 -11.66 5.85 -8.17
C ALA A 451 -10.35 6.00 -7.38
N GLY A 452 -10.47 6.16 -6.06
CA GLY A 452 -9.36 6.10 -5.10
C GLY A 452 -8.40 7.29 -5.10
N LEU A 453 -8.55 8.26 -6.00
CA LEU A 453 -7.66 9.41 -6.13
C LEU A 453 -8.48 10.68 -6.39
N ALA A 454 -8.18 11.77 -5.70
CA ALA A 454 -8.71 13.09 -6.01
C ALA A 454 -7.87 13.72 -7.14
N PHE A 455 -8.53 14.35 -8.12
CA PHE A 455 -7.85 14.93 -9.29
C PHE A 455 -8.65 16.10 -9.88
N ARG A 456 -7.99 16.84 -10.79
CA ARG A 456 -8.64 17.84 -11.65
C ARG A 456 -8.60 17.38 -13.08
N THR A 457 -9.53 17.85 -13.91
CA THR A 457 -9.45 17.67 -15.35
C THR A 457 -8.77 18.85 -16.03
N ASP A 458 -8.29 18.64 -17.26
CA ASP A 458 -7.78 19.70 -18.13
C ASP A 458 -8.86 20.76 -18.50
N GLN A 459 -10.14 20.45 -18.32
CA GLN A 459 -11.27 21.40 -18.42
C GLN A 459 -11.59 22.11 -17.10
N GLY A 460 -10.82 21.86 -16.04
CA GLY A 460 -10.97 22.53 -14.75
C GLY A 460 -12.04 21.95 -13.83
N ARG A 461 -12.65 20.80 -14.16
CA ARG A 461 -13.51 20.05 -13.23
C ARG A 461 -12.67 19.46 -12.10
N THR A 462 -13.25 19.35 -10.91
CA THR A 462 -12.60 18.73 -9.75
C THR A 462 -13.36 17.49 -9.33
N PHE A 463 -12.65 16.42 -9.04
CA PHE A 463 -13.19 15.15 -8.59
C PHE A 463 -12.55 14.78 -7.26
N GLU A 464 -13.39 14.54 -6.25
CA GLU A 464 -12.96 13.98 -4.98
C GLU A 464 -12.66 12.48 -5.10
N ALA A 465 -11.83 11.97 -4.19
CA ALA A 465 -11.58 10.54 -4.11
C ALA A 465 -12.87 9.80 -3.74
N ARG A 466 -13.22 8.78 -4.53
CA ARG A 466 -14.40 7.92 -4.34
C ARG A 466 -13.97 6.48 -4.19
N ASP A 467 -14.79 5.67 -3.51
CA ASP A 467 -14.56 4.24 -3.44
C ASP A 467 -14.82 3.57 -4.81
N ALA A 468 -14.08 2.52 -5.14
CA ALA A 468 -14.29 1.81 -6.41
C ALA A 468 -15.69 1.20 -6.50
N ASP A 469 -16.22 0.67 -5.38
CA ASP A 469 -17.54 0.04 -5.33
C ASP A 469 -18.64 1.09 -5.54
N GLU A 470 -18.45 2.32 -5.05
CA GLU A 470 -19.35 3.45 -5.31
C GLU A 470 -19.40 3.78 -6.81
N VAL A 471 -18.23 3.83 -7.47
CA VAL A 471 -18.14 4.11 -8.89
C VAL A 471 -18.77 2.99 -9.72
N VAL A 472 -18.52 1.72 -9.38
CA VAL A 472 -19.17 0.56 -10.02
C VAL A 472 -20.68 0.65 -9.88
N ALA A 473 -21.20 0.87 -8.67
CA ALA A 473 -22.64 0.96 -8.45
C ALA A 473 -23.30 2.10 -9.22
N ARG A 474 -22.63 3.24 -9.34
CA ARG A 474 -23.08 4.36 -10.19
C ARG A 474 -23.14 3.97 -11.66
N MET A 475 -22.12 3.27 -12.17
CA MET A 475 -22.09 2.79 -13.56
C MET A 475 -23.19 1.77 -13.87
N LEU A 476 -23.57 0.96 -12.89
CA LEU A 476 -24.67 0.00 -12.99
C LEU A 476 -26.06 0.63 -12.77
N GLY A 477 -26.15 1.94 -12.51
CA GLY A 477 -27.42 2.61 -12.21
C GLY A 477 -28.03 2.22 -10.85
N GLN A 478 -27.23 1.66 -9.95
CA GLN A 478 -27.66 1.12 -8.66
C GLN A 478 -27.59 2.13 -7.50
N GLU A 479 -27.43 3.44 -7.77
CA GLU A 479 -27.27 4.47 -6.75
C GLU A 479 -28.39 4.49 -5.70
N HIS A 480 -29.60 4.05 -6.08
CA HIS A 480 -30.75 4.00 -5.19
C HIS A 480 -30.77 2.77 -4.24
N SER A 481 -29.89 1.79 -4.46
CA SER A 481 -29.81 0.54 -3.68
C SER A 481 -28.78 0.61 -2.54
N ILE A 482 -27.64 1.29 -2.74
CA ILE A 482 -26.62 1.44 -1.68
C ILE A 482 -27.14 2.30 -0.53
N LEU A 483 -27.87 3.38 -0.82
CA LEU A 483 -28.53 4.17 0.21
C LEU A 483 -29.60 3.37 0.97
N ARG A 484 -30.21 2.33 0.36
CA ARG A 484 -31.14 1.41 1.03
C ARG A 484 -30.44 0.31 1.83
N THR A 485 -29.24 -0.09 1.41
CA THR A 485 -28.44 -1.14 2.07
C THR A 485 -27.65 -0.60 3.26
N ILE A 486 -27.25 0.67 3.24
CA ILE A 486 -26.74 1.40 4.41
C ILE A 486 -27.90 1.78 5.37
N ALA A 487 -29.13 1.87 4.87
CA ALA A 487 -30.32 2.15 5.68
C ALA A 487 -30.99 0.90 6.30
N ARG A 488 -30.52 -0.31 5.96
CA ARG A 488 -30.86 -1.59 6.62
C ARG A 488 -29.71 -2.01 7.52
#